data_AF-A0A2H3C169-F1
#
_entry.id   AF-A0A2H3C169-F1
#
_cell.length_a   1.000
_cell.length_b   1.000
_cell.length_c   1.000
_cell.angle_alpha   90.00
_cell.angle_beta   90.00
_cell.angle_gamma   90.00
#
_symmetry.space_group_name_H-M   'P 1'
#
loop_
_entity.id
_entity.type
_entity.pdbx_description
1 polymer ?
#
loop_
_entity_poly.entity_id
_entity_poly.type
_entity_poly.pdbx_seq_one_letter_code
_entity_poly.pdbx_strand_id
1 'polypeptide(L)'
;ASRFWAVLIGIDAYKSHPLQGCVSDALSMKKFLIEKLEVPGNRIQCLLGSKISTCGDSLTPSHANIVNVLYSLIDNPGIAWGDNIIIYYAGHGSSYHCSESAHFWTPGSKRRTGACPIEALCPIDRDTKDADGKWIPDISDRELNAVFTEISRTKGHKITFIADC
;
A
#
# COMPACT_ATOMS: atom_id res chain seq x y z
N ALA A 1 -12.09 22.68 8.73
CA ALA A 1 -10.91 21.81 8.56
C ALA A 1 -11.31 20.57 7.77
N SER A 2 -10.50 20.19 6.80
CA SER A 2 -10.72 19.02 5.94
C SER A 2 -10.84 17.72 6.75
N ARG A 3 -11.85 16.89 6.47
CA ARG A 3 -12.10 15.58 7.14
C ARG A 3 -11.37 14.43 6.42
N PHE A 4 -10.16 14.71 5.95
CA PHE A 4 -9.35 13.76 5.19
C PHE A 4 -8.15 13.28 6.00
N TRP A 5 -7.79 12.03 5.77
CA TRP A 5 -6.57 11.37 6.22
C TRP A 5 -5.93 10.71 5.00
N ALA A 6 -4.60 10.67 4.96
CA ALA A 6 -3.90 10.12 3.82
C ALA A 6 -2.66 9.29 4.18
N VAL A 7 -2.45 8.23 3.40
CA VAL A 7 -1.22 7.45 3.34
C VAL A 7 -0.69 7.53 1.92
N LEU A 8 0.54 8.04 1.75
CA LEU A 8 1.16 8.27 0.45
C LEU A 8 2.45 7.45 0.36
N ILE A 9 2.50 6.53 -0.59
CA ILE A 9 3.61 5.61 -0.78
C ILE A 9 4.22 5.87 -2.16
N GLY A 10 5.51 6.17 -2.21
CA GLY A 10 6.24 6.40 -3.46
C GLY A 10 7.60 5.71 -3.40
N ILE A 11 7.89 4.83 -4.36
CA ILE A 11 9.10 4.00 -4.31
C ILE A 11 9.83 4.07 -5.65
N ASP A 12 11.04 4.63 -5.63
CA ASP A 12 11.95 4.68 -6.76
C ASP A 12 13.13 3.71 -6.60
N ALA A 13 13.65 3.62 -5.39
CA ALA A 13 14.92 2.98 -5.07
C ALA A 13 14.83 1.46 -4.90
N TYR A 14 14.10 0.78 -5.79
CA TYR A 14 14.15 -0.67 -5.88
C TYR A 14 15.58 -1.15 -6.15
N LYS A 15 15.96 -2.25 -5.50
CA LYS A 15 17.26 -2.90 -5.74
C LYS A 15 17.41 -3.33 -7.20
N SER A 16 16.35 -3.90 -7.77
CA SER A 16 16.25 -4.31 -9.16
C SER A 16 15.27 -3.39 -9.89
N HIS A 17 15.61 -2.97 -11.12
CA HIS A 17 14.75 -2.11 -11.95
C HIS A 17 14.28 -0.82 -11.23
N PRO A 18 15.20 0.06 -10.80
CA PRO A 18 14.83 1.30 -10.11
C PRO A 18 13.97 2.21 -11.00
N LEU A 19 13.05 2.94 -10.37
CA LEU A 19 12.20 3.97 -11.00
C LEU A 19 12.73 5.37 -10.65
N GLN A 20 12.09 6.41 -11.19
CA GLN A 20 12.53 7.81 -11.02
C GLN A 20 11.38 8.82 -10.81
N GLY A 21 10.12 8.37 -10.81
CA GLY A 21 8.95 9.25 -10.77
C GLY A 21 8.10 9.08 -9.52
N CYS A 22 8.11 7.90 -8.90
CA CYS A 22 7.11 7.50 -7.93
C CYS A 22 7.16 8.35 -6.65
N VAL A 23 8.36 8.74 -6.21
CA VAL A 23 8.49 9.66 -5.06
C VAL A 23 8.00 11.05 -5.43
N SER A 24 8.28 11.52 -6.65
CA SER A 24 7.77 12.81 -7.15
C SER A 24 6.24 12.82 -7.24
N ASP A 25 5.64 11.70 -7.66
CA ASP A 25 4.19 11.59 -7.78
C ASP A 25 3.52 11.59 -6.38
N ALA A 26 4.07 10.84 -5.42
CA ALA A 26 3.60 10.85 -4.03
C ALA A 26 3.73 12.24 -3.38
N LEU A 27 4.83 12.95 -3.63
CA LEU A 27 5.02 14.34 -3.15
C LEU A 27 4.06 15.33 -3.83
N SER A 28 3.76 15.13 -5.12
CA SER A 28 2.79 15.93 -5.85
C SER A 28 1.38 15.72 -5.30
N MET A 29 1.02 14.47 -4.98
CA MET A 29 -0.23 14.14 -4.29
C MET A 29 -0.28 14.82 -2.91
N LYS A 30 0.81 14.75 -2.12
CA LYS A 30 0.89 15.44 -0.82
C LYS A 30 0.62 16.94 -0.96
N LYS A 31 1.28 17.59 -1.93
CA LYS A 31 1.10 19.02 -2.21
C LYS A 31 -0.35 19.33 -2.57
N PHE A 32 -0.96 18.53 -3.45
CA PHE A 32 -2.36 18.67 -3.82
C PHE A 32 -3.30 18.54 -2.59
N LEU A 33 -3.10 17.53 -1.75
CA LEU A 33 -3.91 17.35 -0.54
C LEU A 33 -3.81 18.53 0.43
N ILE A 34 -2.62 19.07 0.64
CA ILE A 34 -2.42 20.22 1.54
C ILE A 34 -2.99 21.51 0.92
N GLU A 35 -2.62 21.81 -0.33
CA GLU A 35 -2.91 23.12 -0.93
C GLU A 35 -4.32 23.24 -1.50
N LYS A 36 -4.92 22.13 -1.95
CA LYS A 36 -6.24 22.14 -2.61
C LYS A 36 -7.34 21.53 -1.77
N LEU A 37 -7.02 20.52 -0.98
CA LEU A 37 -7.99 19.87 -0.08
C LEU A 37 -7.83 20.29 1.38
N GLU A 38 -6.90 21.21 1.69
CA GLU A 38 -6.66 21.75 3.03
C GLU A 38 -6.48 20.67 4.10
N VAL A 39 -5.86 19.54 3.72
CA VAL A 39 -5.57 18.44 4.65
C VAL A 39 -4.41 18.85 5.56
N PRO A 40 -4.59 18.83 6.89
CA PRO A 40 -3.50 19.09 7.82
C PRO A 40 -2.33 18.12 7.61
N GLY A 41 -1.09 18.61 7.57
CA GLY A 41 0.09 17.79 7.30
C GLY A 41 0.28 16.63 8.29
N ASN A 42 -0.15 16.78 9.54
CA ASN A 42 -0.13 15.72 10.57
C ASN A 42 -1.17 14.61 10.36
N ARG A 43 -2.03 14.72 9.33
CA ARG A 43 -2.97 13.67 8.89
C ARG A 43 -2.51 12.98 7.61
N ILE A 44 -1.29 13.27 7.14
CA ILE A 44 -0.70 12.69 5.94
C ILE A 44 0.56 11.93 6.35
N GLN A 45 0.51 10.60 6.29
CA GLN A 45 1.69 9.75 6.46
C GLN A 45 2.34 9.49 5.09
N CYS A 46 3.64 9.73 4.98
CA CYS A 46 4.41 9.42 3.78
C CYS A 46 5.35 8.24 4.03
N LEU A 47 5.44 7.33 3.06
CA LEU A 47 6.47 6.29 2.98
C LEU A 47 7.20 6.46 1.65
N LEU A 48 8.45 6.92 1.69
CA LEU A 48 9.19 7.33 0.49
C LEU A 48 10.50 6.55 0.37
N GLY A 49 10.68 5.92 -0.78
CA GLY A 49 11.83 5.09 -1.08
C GLY A 49 12.68 5.70 -2.20
N SER A 50 13.59 6.62 -1.87
CA SER A 50 14.52 7.23 -2.84
C SER A 50 15.96 6.89 -2.52
N LYS A 51 16.84 6.95 -3.52
CA LYS A 51 18.31 6.84 -3.34
C LYS A 51 18.89 8.11 -2.72
N ILE A 52 18.19 9.23 -2.88
CA ILE A 52 18.54 10.49 -2.24
C ILE A 52 17.74 10.57 -0.94
N SER A 53 18.39 10.98 0.16
CA SER A 53 17.69 11.22 1.42
C SER A 53 16.50 12.14 1.18
N THR A 54 15.29 11.62 1.38
CA THR A 54 14.08 12.42 1.35
C THR A 54 14.07 13.28 2.60
N CYS A 55 13.95 14.61 2.43
CA CYS A 55 13.84 15.50 3.57
C CYS A 55 12.51 15.26 4.31
N GLY A 56 12.57 14.95 5.61
CA GLY A 56 11.42 14.92 6.53
C GLY A 56 11.15 13.56 7.18
N ASP A 57 10.01 13.47 7.90
CA ASP A 57 9.60 12.33 8.73
C ASP A 57 9.01 11.14 7.92
N SER A 58 9.47 10.93 6.68
CA SER A 58 8.98 9.82 5.85
C SER A 58 9.54 8.49 6.31
N LEU A 59 8.70 7.45 6.39
CA LEU A 59 9.13 6.09 6.69
C LEU A 59 9.69 5.40 5.45
N THR A 60 10.57 4.42 5.64
CA THR A 60 10.97 3.51 4.57
C THR A 60 9.77 2.67 4.13
N PRO A 61 9.45 2.55 2.83
CA PRO A 61 8.31 1.78 2.32
C PRO A 61 8.62 0.27 2.23
N SER A 62 9.05 -0.32 3.35
CA SER A 62 9.17 -1.78 3.49
C SER A 62 7.78 -2.44 3.58
N HIS A 63 7.71 -3.75 3.31
CA HIS A 63 6.47 -4.54 3.49
C HIS A 63 5.85 -4.25 4.86
N ALA A 64 6.64 -4.43 5.92
CA ALA A 64 6.20 -4.23 7.29
C ALA A 64 5.71 -2.81 7.58
N ASN A 65 6.42 -1.77 7.10
CA ASN A 65 6.02 -0.39 7.37
C ASN A 65 4.74 0.00 6.61
N ILE A 66 4.60 -0.42 5.35
CA ILE A 66 3.37 -0.16 4.57
C ILE A 66 2.19 -0.82 5.29
N VAL A 67 2.30 -2.11 5.60
CA VAL A 67 1.24 -2.87 6.28
C VAL A 67 0.91 -2.26 7.65
N ASN A 68 1.92 -1.95 8.47
CA ASN A 68 1.72 -1.33 9.79
C ASN A 68 1.03 0.03 9.71
N VAL A 69 1.40 0.88 8.74
CA VAL A 69 0.73 2.19 8.56
C VAL A 69 -0.73 2.00 8.14
N LEU A 70 -1.02 1.06 7.25
CA LEU A 70 -2.40 0.77 6.85
C LEU A 70 -3.22 0.23 8.03
N TYR A 71 -2.68 -0.70 8.82
CA TYR A 71 -3.33 -1.17 10.05
C TYR A 71 -3.51 -0.06 11.08
N SER A 72 -2.56 0.88 11.19
CA SER A 72 -2.66 2.00 12.15
C SER A 72 -3.89 2.87 11.90
N LEU A 73 -4.45 2.90 10.68
CA LEU A 73 -5.67 3.62 10.36
C LEU A 73 -6.90 3.06 11.10
N ILE A 74 -6.91 1.77 11.44
CA ILE A 74 -8.02 1.09 12.11
C ILE A 74 -8.16 1.59 13.55
N ASP A 75 -7.04 1.68 14.26
CA ASP A 75 -7.03 2.03 15.69
C ASP A 75 -6.77 3.52 15.95
N ASN A 76 -6.51 4.32 14.92
CA ASN A 76 -6.24 5.75 15.09
C ASN A 76 -7.48 6.47 15.66
N PRO A 77 -7.43 7.01 16.89
CA PRO A 77 -8.57 7.66 17.53
C PRO A 77 -8.91 9.02 16.90
N GLY A 78 -7.98 9.61 16.14
CA GLY A 78 -8.20 10.85 15.39
C GLY A 78 -9.06 10.67 14.13
N ILE A 79 -9.19 9.44 13.62
CA ILE A 79 -10.02 9.13 12.46
C ILE A 79 -11.43 8.77 12.95
N ALA A 80 -12.37 9.67 12.71
CA ALA A 80 -13.76 9.47 13.05
C ALA A 80 -14.48 8.65 11.97
N TRP A 81 -15.58 7.99 12.36
CA TRP A 81 -16.44 7.30 11.40
C TRP A 81 -16.92 8.25 10.28
N GLY A 82 -16.73 7.82 9.03
CA GLY A 82 -17.13 8.57 7.84
C GLY A 82 -16.19 9.70 7.43
N ASP A 83 -15.01 9.82 8.07
CA ASP A 83 -13.88 10.59 7.51
C ASP A 83 -13.41 9.97 6.20
N ASN A 84 -12.83 10.79 5.32
CA ASN A 84 -12.31 10.33 4.04
C ASN A 84 -10.87 9.83 4.21
N ILE A 85 -10.59 8.63 3.73
CA ILE A 85 -9.26 8.02 3.77
C ILE A 85 -8.74 7.90 2.34
N ILE A 86 -7.60 8.53 2.05
CA ILE A 86 -6.93 8.43 0.75
C ILE A 86 -5.68 7.58 0.92
N ILE A 87 -5.54 6.55 0.11
CA ILE A 87 -4.34 5.73 0.05
C ILE A 87 -3.82 5.84 -1.38
N TYR A 88 -2.60 6.37 -1.52
CA TYR A 88 -1.94 6.55 -2.81
C TYR A 88 -0.67 5.70 -2.85
N TYR A 89 -0.51 4.93 -3.92
CA TYR A 89 0.68 4.14 -4.18
C TYR A 89 1.22 4.47 -5.57
N ALA A 90 2.52 4.76 -5.64
CA ALA A 90 3.29 4.79 -6.87
C ALA A 90 4.52 3.89 -6.74
N GLY A 91 4.70 2.95 -7.66
CA GLY A 91 5.76 1.96 -7.60
C GLY A 91 5.53 0.80 -8.57
N HIS A 92 6.32 -0.27 -8.44
CA HIS A 92 6.07 -1.49 -9.23
C HIS A 92 4.82 -2.22 -8.77
N GLY A 93 4.06 -2.76 -9.72
CA GLY A 93 3.11 -3.84 -9.51
C GLY A 93 3.69 -5.19 -9.94
N SER A 94 3.17 -6.29 -9.40
CA SER A 94 3.50 -7.65 -9.86
C SER A 94 2.24 -8.51 -9.93
N SER A 95 2.26 -9.51 -10.82
CA SER A 95 1.17 -10.44 -11.04
C SER A 95 1.69 -11.87 -10.94
N TYR A 96 1.13 -12.65 -10.03
CA TYR A 96 1.52 -14.02 -9.78
C TYR A 96 0.44 -15.00 -10.23
N HIS A 97 0.76 -15.80 -11.24
CA HIS A 97 -0.11 -16.88 -11.68
C HIS A 97 0.03 -18.10 -10.78
N CYS A 98 -1.10 -18.67 -10.38
CA CYS A 98 -1.14 -19.95 -9.70
C CYS A 98 -0.75 -21.06 -10.67
N SER A 99 0.17 -21.95 -10.29
CA SER A 99 0.45 -23.14 -11.08
C SER A 99 -0.79 -24.04 -11.12
N GLU A 100 -1.08 -24.62 -12.30
CA GLU A 100 -2.22 -25.55 -12.47
C GLU A 100 -2.16 -26.75 -11.50
N SER A 101 -0.98 -27.07 -10.98
CA SER A 101 -0.71 -28.21 -10.09
C SER A 101 -0.94 -27.95 -8.59
N ALA A 102 -1.18 -26.70 -8.15
CA ALA A 102 -1.50 -26.41 -6.74
C ALA A 102 -2.95 -26.77 -6.36
N HIS A 103 -3.77 -27.16 -7.33
CA HIS A 103 -5.05 -27.79 -7.09
C HIS A 103 -4.83 -29.30 -7.04
N PHE A 104 -4.72 -29.86 -5.83
CA PHE A 104 -5.13 -31.25 -5.63
C PHE A 104 -6.53 -31.38 -6.24
N TRP A 105 -6.62 -32.13 -7.35
CA TRP A 105 -7.87 -32.39 -8.04
C TRP A 105 -8.81 -33.14 -7.09
N THR A 106 -9.62 -32.43 -6.33
CA THR A 106 -10.83 -32.99 -5.72
C THR A 106 -11.92 -33.02 -6.80
N PRO A 107 -12.40 -34.20 -7.23
CA PRO A 107 -13.52 -34.29 -8.16
C PRO A 107 -14.72 -33.55 -7.56
N GLY A 108 -15.18 -32.47 -8.21
CA GLY A 108 -16.32 -31.67 -7.75
C GLY A 108 -15.99 -30.29 -7.17
N SER A 109 -14.72 -29.93 -6.97
CA SER A 109 -14.37 -28.54 -6.62
C SER A 109 -14.55 -27.64 -7.84
N LYS A 110 -15.66 -26.90 -7.90
CA LYS A 110 -15.84 -25.81 -8.87
C LYS A 110 -14.59 -24.94 -8.84
N ARG A 111 -13.98 -24.68 -10.01
CA ARG A 111 -12.90 -23.70 -10.16
C ARG A 111 -13.28 -22.45 -9.35
N ARG A 112 -12.47 -22.05 -8.37
CA ARG A 112 -12.60 -20.70 -7.81
C ARG A 112 -12.06 -19.75 -8.89
N THR A 113 -12.90 -19.42 -9.85
CA THR A 113 -12.60 -18.65 -11.07
C THR A 113 -12.15 -17.21 -10.81
N GLY A 114 -12.07 -16.77 -9.54
CA GLY A 114 -11.58 -15.45 -9.14
C GLY A 114 -10.35 -15.48 -8.22
N ALA A 115 -9.60 -16.58 -8.17
CA ALA A 115 -8.45 -16.69 -7.27
C ALA A 115 -7.10 -16.26 -7.89
N CYS A 116 -6.98 -16.19 -9.23
CA CYS A 116 -5.71 -15.91 -9.90
C CYS A 116 -5.95 -15.09 -11.19
N PRO A 117 -4.98 -14.28 -11.64
CA PRO A 117 -3.69 -14.00 -10.98
C PRO A 117 -3.85 -13.27 -9.64
N ILE A 118 -2.84 -13.40 -8.78
CA ILE A 118 -2.72 -12.59 -7.56
C ILE A 118 -1.91 -11.36 -7.93
N GLU A 119 -2.56 -10.20 -7.92
CA GLU A 119 -1.88 -8.92 -8.10
C GLU A 119 -1.25 -8.47 -6.78
N ALA A 120 -0.13 -7.77 -6.84
CA ALA A 120 0.57 -7.31 -5.65
C ALA A 120 1.30 -5.99 -5.85
N LEU A 121 1.39 -5.21 -4.77
CA LEU A 121 2.25 -4.04 -4.68
C LEU A 121 3.64 -4.47 -4.22
N CYS A 122 4.66 -3.89 -4.83
CA CYS A 122 6.04 -4.27 -4.59
C CYS A 122 6.67 -3.33 -3.54
N PRO A 123 6.99 -3.78 -2.32
CA PRO A 123 7.68 -2.94 -1.34
C PRO A 123 9.16 -2.74 -1.71
N ILE A 124 9.83 -1.77 -1.09
CA ILE A 124 11.24 -1.47 -1.41
C ILE A 124 12.21 -2.62 -1.05
N ASP A 125 11.85 -3.39 -0.03
CA ASP A 125 12.59 -4.55 0.46
C ASP A 125 12.17 -5.85 -0.22
N ARG A 126 11.45 -5.77 -1.34
CA ARG A 126 11.26 -6.92 -2.23
C ARG A 126 12.60 -7.51 -2.65
N ASP A 127 12.60 -8.80 -2.97
CA ASP A 127 13.83 -9.55 -3.32
C ASP A 127 14.91 -9.49 -2.23
N THR A 128 14.49 -9.33 -0.97
CA THR A 128 15.35 -9.48 0.20
C THR A 128 14.79 -10.53 1.15
N LYS A 129 15.61 -10.90 2.13
CA LYS A 129 15.25 -11.85 3.17
C LYS A 129 15.13 -11.12 4.50
N ASP A 130 14.17 -11.53 5.31
CA ASP A 130 14.03 -11.08 6.69
C ASP A 130 15.15 -11.64 7.59
N ALA A 131 15.09 -11.30 8.88
CA ALA A 131 16.08 -11.74 9.87
C ALA A 131 16.15 -13.27 10.03
N ASP A 132 15.07 -13.98 9.71
CA ASP A 132 14.98 -15.45 9.75
C ASP A 132 15.41 -16.11 8.43
N GLY A 133 15.85 -15.31 7.44
CA GLY A 133 16.31 -15.79 6.14
C GLY A 133 15.18 -16.17 5.17
N LYS A 134 13.93 -15.80 5.48
CA LYS A 134 12.76 -16.01 4.63
C LYS A 134 12.58 -14.82 3.68
N TRP A 135 12.20 -15.09 2.44
CA TRP A 135 11.93 -14.05 1.45
C TRP A 135 10.74 -13.17 1.88
N ILE A 136 10.94 -11.85 1.80
CA ILE A 136 9.87 -10.88 2.02
C ILE A 136 8.93 -10.91 0.81
N PRO A 137 7.62 -11.15 1.03
CA PRO A 137 6.66 -11.19 -0.08
C PRO A 137 6.27 -9.77 -0.52
N ASP A 138 5.83 -9.66 -1.78
CA ASP A 138 5.06 -8.49 -2.23
C ASP A 138 3.70 -8.45 -1.49
N ILE A 139 3.08 -7.27 -1.39
CA ILE A 139 1.80 -7.07 -0.69
C ILE A 139 0.65 -7.44 -1.64
N SER A 140 0.06 -8.61 -1.45
CA SER A 140 -1.02 -9.09 -2.32
C SER A 140 -2.31 -8.25 -2.22
N ASP A 141 -3.08 -8.24 -3.30
CA ASP A 141 -4.45 -7.72 -3.36
C ASP A 141 -5.35 -8.30 -2.26
N ARG A 142 -5.16 -9.58 -1.90
CA ARG A 142 -5.86 -10.24 -0.78
C ARG A 142 -5.51 -9.64 0.58
N GLU A 143 -4.24 -9.34 0.80
CA GLU A 143 -3.76 -8.68 2.02
C GLU A 143 -4.33 -7.25 2.11
N LEU A 144 -4.25 -6.48 1.02
CA LEU A 144 -4.85 -5.15 0.95
C LEU A 144 -6.36 -5.19 1.19
N ASN A 145 -7.07 -6.11 0.54
CA ASN A 145 -8.52 -6.27 0.71
C ASN A 145 -8.90 -6.62 2.15
N ALA A 146 -8.12 -7.45 2.83
CA ALA A 146 -8.33 -7.74 4.25
C ALA A 146 -8.19 -6.48 5.11
N VAL A 147 -7.12 -5.71 4.91
CA VAL A 147 -6.88 -4.46 5.65
C VAL A 147 -7.98 -3.42 5.36
N PHE A 148 -8.32 -3.21 4.09
CA PHE A 148 -9.37 -2.25 3.69
C PHE A 148 -10.75 -2.66 4.21
N THR A 149 -11.02 -3.96 4.31
CA THR A 149 -12.26 -4.46 4.93
C THR A 149 -12.33 -4.05 6.39
N GLU A 150 -11.24 -4.20 7.15
CA GLU A 150 -11.24 -3.82 8.56
C GLU A 150 -11.27 -2.29 8.76
N ILE A 151 -10.55 -1.52 7.94
CA ILE A 151 -10.69 -0.04 7.92
C ILE A 151 -12.15 0.33 7.64
N SER A 152 -12.78 -0.32 6.66
CA SER A 152 -14.16 -0.03 6.29
C SER A 152 -15.15 -0.35 7.41
N ARG A 153 -14.91 -1.41 8.18
CA ARG A 153 -15.76 -1.80 9.32
C ARG A 153 -15.62 -0.86 10.51
N THR A 154 -14.47 -0.22 10.69
CA THR A 154 -14.16 0.60 11.87
C THR A 154 -14.28 2.09 11.61
N LYS A 155 -13.97 2.55 10.39
CA LYS A 155 -13.96 3.96 9.99
C LYS A 155 -15.03 4.31 8.95
N GLY A 156 -15.74 3.33 8.40
CA GLY A 156 -16.75 3.51 7.36
C GLY A 156 -16.18 3.42 5.94
N HIS A 157 -17.05 3.56 4.94
CA HIS A 157 -16.78 3.15 3.56
C HIS A 157 -16.08 4.19 2.65
N LYS A 158 -15.64 5.33 3.19
CA LYS A 158 -15.06 6.43 2.38
C LYS A 158 -13.55 6.26 2.21
N ILE A 159 -13.17 5.16 1.56
CA ILE A 159 -11.78 4.81 1.29
C ILE A 159 -11.54 4.95 -0.21
N THR A 160 -10.59 5.79 -0.60
CA THR A 160 -10.14 5.95 -1.99
C THR A 160 -8.73 5.40 -2.10
N PHE A 161 -8.55 4.35 -2.90
CA PHE A 161 -7.25 3.79 -3.23
C PHE A 161 -6.88 4.17 -4.67
N ILE A 162 -5.70 4.74 -4.86
CA ILE A 162 -5.14 5.12 -6.16
C ILE A 162 -3.81 4.39 -6.31
N ALA A 163 -3.69 3.58 -7.35
CA ALA A 163 -2.48 2.83 -7.66
C ALA A 163 -1.94 3.28 -9.02
N ASP A 164 -0.70 3.75 -9.01
CA ASP A 164 0.10 4.15 -10.17
C ASP A 164 1.26 3.14 -10.31
N CYS A 165 0.99 2.02 -10.97
CA CYS A 165 1.85 0.84 -10.99
C CYS A 165 1.68 -0.03 -12.25
#